data_AF-A0A7L3W7D2-F1
#
_entry.id   AF-A0A7L3W7D2-F1
#
_cell.length_a   1.000
_cell.length_b   1.000
_cell.length_c   1.000
_cell.angle_alpha   90.00
_cell.angle_beta   90.00
_cell.angle_gamma   90.00
#
_symmetry.space_group_name_H-M   'P 1'
#
loop_
_entity.id
_entity.type
_entity.pdbx_description
1 polymer ?
#
loop_
_entity_poly.entity_id
_entity_poly.type
_entity_poly.pdbx_seq_one_letter_code
_entity_poly.pdbx_strand_id
1 'polypeptide(L)'
;NLTHSRSSGGSLGRPRPHPSKTPQRLEKTPPTCPECNKSFKHQSALVIHMRSHTGERPFVCPDCGRGFSFKHNMMRHQYVHTG
;
A
#
# COMPACT_ATOMS: atom_id res chain seq x y z
N ASN A 1 2.67 -65.85 27.92
CA ASN A 1 2.95 -64.93 26.79
C ASN A 1 3.29 -63.55 27.33
N LEU A 2 4.59 -63.24 27.34
CA LEU A 2 5.15 -61.89 27.43
C LEU A 2 4.50 -61.04 26.31
N THR A 3 4.22 -59.74 26.46
CA THR A 3 5.22 -58.66 26.44
C THR A 3 4.69 -57.37 27.07
N HIS A 4 5.52 -56.75 27.93
CA HIS A 4 5.53 -55.30 28.14
C HIS A 4 5.90 -54.57 26.84
N SER A 5 5.34 -53.38 26.60
CA SER A 5 5.97 -52.17 26.00
C SER A 5 4.89 -51.11 25.72
N ARG A 6 4.88 -49.93 26.36
CA ARG A 6 5.61 -48.69 25.97
C ARG A 6 5.15 -48.19 24.58
N SER A 7 4.72 -46.96 24.30
CA SER A 7 5.02 -45.65 24.89
C SER A 7 4.02 -44.61 24.40
N SER A 8 3.83 -43.57 25.21
CA SER A 8 3.23 -42.27 24.91
C SER A 8 3.65 -41.69 23.56
N GLY A 9 2.69 -41.56 22.63
CA GLY A 9 2.86 -40.81 21.39
C GLY A 9 2.33 -39.39 21.55
N GLY A 10 3.03 -38.55 22.33
CA GLY A 10 2.74 -37.12 22.37
C GLY A 10 2.99 -36.52 21.00
N SER A 11 1.95 -36.01 20.35
CA SER A 11 2.09 -35.26 19.10
C SER A 11 2.91 -34.01 19.38
N LEU A 12 4.21 -34.05 19.05
CA LEU A 12 5.06 -32.87 19.05
C LEU A 12 4.44 -31.87 18.08
N GLY A 13 3.76 -30.86 18.63
CA GLY A 13 3.31 -29.70 17.89
C GLY A 13 4.52 -29.13 17.15
N ARG A 14 4.43 -29.10 15.83
CA ARG A 14 5.40 -28.41 14.99
C ARG A 14 5.58 -27.00 15.54
N PRO A 15 6.82 -26.53 15.81
CA PRO A 15 7.03 -25.13 16.12
C PRO A 15 6.47 -24.30 14.97
N ARG A 16 5.61 -23.33 15.30
CA ARG A 16 5.23 -22.25 14.39
C ARG A 16 6.54 -21.61 13.90
N PRO A 17 6.79 -21.49 12.59
CA PRO A 17 7.95 -20.75 12.15
C PRO A 17 7.79 -19.31 12.65
N HIS A 18 8.72 -18.90 13.51
CA HIS A 18 8.89 -17.50 13.89
C HIS A 18 9.11 -16.71 12.60
N PRO A 19 8.54 -15.50 12.44
CA PRO A 19 8.83 -14.69 11.28
C PRO A 19 10.31 -14.32 11.36
N SER A 20 11.13 -15.04 10.60
CA SER A 20 12.50 -14.67 10.30
C SER A 20 12.44 -13.24 9.81
N LYS A 21 12.91 -12.30 10.64
CA LYS A 21 13.23 -10.94 10.19
C LYS A 21 14.48 -11.03 9.34
N THR A 22 14.39 -11.73 8.21
CA THR A 22 15.29 -11.54 7.09
C THR A 22 15.19 -10.06 6.75
N PRO A 23 16.29 -9.30 6.65
CA PRO A 23 16.22 -8.01 6.01
C PRO A 23 15.76 -8.30 4.59
N GLN A 24 14.48 -8.06 4.31
CA GLN A 24 13.93 -8.18 2.97
C GLN A 24 14.80 -7.26 2.14
N ARG A 25 15.68 -7.87 1.32
CA ARG A 25 16.21 -7.23 0.13
C ARG A 25 14.97 -6.63 -0.51
N LEU A 26 14.85 -5.30 -0.47
CA LEU A 26 13.68 -4.60 -0.97
C LEU A 26 13.65 -4.91 -2.45
N GLU A 27 12.94 -5.97 -2.81
CA GLU A 27 12.57 -6.26 -4.18
C GLU A 27 11.84 -4.99 -4.59
N LYS A 28 12.50 -4.18 -5.42
CA LYS A 28 11.88 -3.00 -6.02
C LYS A 28 10.86 -3.51 -7.03
N THR A 29 9.80 -4.14 -6.54
CA THR A 29 8.60 -4.38 -7.30
C THR A 29 8.06 -3.01 -7.66
N PRO A 30 7.78 -2.75 -8.95
CA PRO A 30 7.23 -1.47 -9.34
C PRO A 30 5.91 -1.26 -8.56
N PRO A 31 5.70 -0.09 -7.95
CA PRO A 31 4.47 0.19 -7.23
C PRO A 31 3.28 0.10 -8.21
N THR A 32 2.42 -0.89 -8.01
CA THR A 32 1.24 -1.16 -8.83
C THR A 32 -0.06 -0.77 -8.13
N CYS A 33 -1.04 -0.32 -8.92
CA CYS A 33 -2.37 0.00 -8.43
C CYS A 33 -3.20 -1.29 -8.26
N PRO A 34 -3.78 -1.56 -7.07
CA PRO A 34 -4.61 -2.74 -6.87
C PRO A 34 -5.93 -2.69 -7.65
N GLU A 35 -6.45 -1.48 -7.93
CA GLU A 35 -7.75 -1.31 -8.61
C GLU A 35 -7.67 -1.54 -10.12
N CYS A 36 -6.55 -1.16 -10.75
CA CYS A 36 -6.43 -1.19 -12.22
C CYS A 36 -5.13 -1.83 -12.72
N ASN A 37 -4.33 -2.42 -11.82
CA ASN A 37 -3.04 -3.07 -12.10
C ASN A 37 -2.02 -2.23 -12.87
N LYS A 38 -2.19 -0.89 -12.91
CA LYS A 38 -1.18 0.01 -13.51
C LYS A 38 0.08 0.07 -12.66
N SER A 39 1.23 -0.10 -13.29
CA SER A 39 2.56 0.04 -12.67
C SER A 39 3.07 1.48 -12.75
N PHE A 40 3.69 1.97 -11.67
CA PHE A 40 4.29 3.30 -11.58
C PHE A 40 5.78 3.21 -11.30
N LYS A 41 6.53 4.26 -11.68
CA LYS A 41 7.98 4.35 -11.42
C LYS A 41 8.31 4.66 -9.95
N HIS A 42 7.40 5.34 -9.26
CA HIS A 42 7.58 5.80 -7.87
C HIS A 42 6.32 5.56 -7.06
N GLN A 43 6.48 5.28 -5.76
CA GLN A 43 5.35 5.07 -4.86
C GLN A 43 4.47 6.33 -4.75
N SER A 44 5.08 7.52 -4.79
CA SER A 44 4.36 8.80 -4.81
C SER A 44 3.38 8.89 -5.99
N ALA A 45 3.80 8.43 -7.18
CA ALA A 45 2.94 8.42 -8.37
C ALA A 45 1.77 7.44 -8.23
N LEU A 46 1.99 6.28 -7.60
CA LEU A 46 0.91 5.35 -7.28
C LEU A 46 -0.09 5.97 -6.29
N VAL A 47 0.37 6.56 -5.19
CA VAL A 47 -0.50 7.19 -4.18
C VAL A 47 -1.34 8.31 -4.79
N ILE A 48 -0.71 9.12 -5.64
CA ILE A 48 -1.40 10.15 -6.42
C ILE A 48 -2.46 9.54 -7.33
N HIS A 49 -2.11 8.46 -8.04
CA HIS A 49 -3.04 7.78 -8.93
C HIS A 49 -4.23 7.19 -8.17
N MET A 50 -4.04 6.68 -6.95
CA MET A 50 -5.15 6.19 -6.13
C MET A 50 -6.22 7.26 -5.89
N ARG A 51 -5.83 8.54 -5.83
CA ARG A 51 -6.78 9.66 -5.70
C ARG A 51 -7.70 9.81 -6.91
N SER A 52 -7.34 9.28 -8.09
CA SER A 52 -8.25 9.26 -9.24
C SER A 52 -9.35 8.22 -9.09
N HIS A 53 -9.12 7.16 -8.33
CA HIS A 53 -10.13 6.13 -8.04
C HIS A 53 -11.08 6.57 -6.93
N THR A 54 -10.54 7.17 -5.85
CA THR A 54 -11.36 7.63 -4.73
C THR A 54 -12.07 8.96 -5.02
N GLY A 55 -11.65 9.68 -6.06
CA GLY A 55 -12.17 11.02 -6.36
C GLY A 55 -11.76 12.07 -5.31
N GLU A 56 -10.84 11.73 -4.40
CA GLU A 56 -10.38 12.65 -3.38
C GLU A 56 -9.61 13.82 -3.99
N ARG A 57 -10.10 15.03 -3.70
CA ARG A 57 -9.54 16.29 -4.15
C ARG A 57 -9.15 17.13 -2.94
N PRO A 58 -8.08 16.74 -2.22
CA PRO A 58 -7.69 17.40 -0.97
C PRO A 58 -7.24 18.86 -1.17
N PHE A 59 -6.92 19.26 -2.39
CA PHE A 59 -6.51 20.63 -2.69
C PHE A 59 -7.69 21.40 -3.29
N VAL A 60 -8.35 22.20 -2.47
CA VAL A 60 -9.50 23.01 -2.90
C VAL A 60 -9.04 24.45 -3.10
N CYS A 61 -9.50 25.08 -4.18
CA CYS A 61 -9.29 26.50 -4.41
C CYS A 61 -10.15 27.32 -3.42
N PRO A 62 -9.56 28.24 -2.64
CA PRO A 62 -10.31 29.04 -1.67
C PRO A 62 -11.27 30.04 -2.33
N ASP A 63 -10.97 30.50 -3.54
CA ASP A 63 -11.74 31.54 -4.22
C ASP A 63 -13.03 30.99 -4.88
N CYS A 64 -12.99 29.77 -5.40
CA CYS A 64 -14.12 29.19 -6.16
C CYS A 64 -14.55 27.80 -5.71
N GLY A 65 -13.92 27.22 -4.68
CA GLY A 65 -14.25 25.88 -4.18
C GLY A 65 -13.88 24.73 -5.11
N ARG A 66 -13.16 24.98 -6.21
CA ARG A 66 -12.78 23.92 -7.17
C ARG A 66 -11.72 23.00 -6.55
N GLY A 67 -12.02 21.71 -6.44
CA GLY A 67 -11.07 20.70 -5.95
C GLY A 67 -10.01 20.32 -6.99
N PHE A 68 -8.86 19.83 -6.55
CA PHE A 68 -7.79 19.31 -7.39
C PHE A 68 -7.10 18.14 -6.68
N SER A 69 -6.65 17.15 -7.46
CA SER A 69 -5.89 15.99 -6.93
C SER A 69 -4.44 16.35 -6.56
N PHE A 70 -3.96 17.51 -7.05
CA PHE A 70 -2.58 17.99 -6.88
C PHE A 70 -2.50 19.46 -6.47
N LYS A 71 -1.58 19.75 -5.53
CA LYS A 71 -1.30 21.12 -5.07
C LYS A 71 -0.86 22.06 -6.19
N HIS A 72 0.06 21.63 -7.06
CA HIS A 72 0.57 22.47 -8.14
C HIS A 72 -0.52 22.84 -9.16
N ASN A 73 -1.51 21.96 -9.39
CA ASN A 73 -2.64 22.26 -10.25
C ASN A 73 -3.58 23.28 -9.63
N MET A 74 -3.85 23.17 -8.32
CA MET A 74 -4.62 24.17 -7.57
C MET A 74 -3.91 25.53 -7.56
N MET A 75 -2.60 25.57 -7.24
CA MET A 75 -1.84 26.83 -7.23
C MET A 75 -1.80 27.48 -8.62
N ARG A 76 -1.59 26.70 -9.68
CA ARG A 76 -1.68 27.23 -11.05
C ARG A 76 -3.07 27.77 -11.37
N HIS A 77 -4.11 27.11 -10.89
CA HIS A 77 -5.48 27.57 -11.08
C HIS A 77 -5.72 28.91 -10.39
N GLN A 78 -5.13 29.18 -9.22
CA GLN A 78 -5.34 30.47 -8.53
C GLN A 78 -4.96 31.68 -9.38
N TYR A 79 -4.01 31.56 -10.30
CA TYR A 79 -3.64 32.66 -11.20
C TYR A 79 -4.80 33.16 -12.06
N VAL A 80 -5.84 32.35 -12.30
CA VAL A 80 -7.02 32.79 -13.06
C VAL A 80 -7.94 33.72 -12.28
N HIS A 81 -7.83 33.76 -10.95
CA HIS A 81 -8.64 34.66 -10.10
C HIS A 81 -7.94 35.99 -9.84
N THR A 82 -6.61 35.99 -9.87
CA THR A 82 -5.78 37.20 -9.78
C THR A 82 -5.57 37.92 -11.13
N GLY A 83 -6.17 37.41 -12.21
CA GLY A 83 -6.08 37.97 -13.56
C GLY A 83 -7.08 39.08 -13.82
#